data_AF-A0A5B8VTG8-F1
#
_entry.id   AF-A0A5B8VTG8-F1
#
_cell.length_a   1.000
_cell.length_b   1.000
_cell.length_c   1.000
_cell.angle_alpha   90.00
_cell.angle_beta   90.00
_cell.angle_gamma   90.00
#
_symmetry.space_group_name_H-M   'P 1'
#
loop_
_entity.id
_entity.type
_entity.pdbx_description
1 polymer ?
#
loop_
_entity_poly.entity_id
_entity_poly.type
_entity_poly.pdbx_seq_one_letter_code
_entity_poly.pdbx_strand_id
1 'polypeptide(L)'
;MTVVLKETHRNDDFITALNAQLTNIYGANTGNKFNSWQYLQEEADYINHDPEGKKQLPDWERPITKEALHRNFFWLRMGEFSFKLSGGGTADEARDAVAVCKWLMQTKCKFIDKLCSENYTAKTVKEYLNYLFEEDGYNLTELWKMPDGSTKFTNLKQRNDENANTQTVQL
;
A
#
# COMPACT_ATOMS: atom_id res chain seq x y z
N MET A 1 1.59 -1.49 10.22
CA MET A 1 2.89 -1.49 9.50
C MET A 1 3.15 -0.06 9.15
N THR A 2 4.27 0.48 9.63
CA THR A 2 4.69 1.85 9.32
C THR A 2 6.09 1.78 8.74
N VAL A 3 6.26 2.32 7.54
CA VAL A 3 7.55 2.35 6.85
C VAL A 3 7.85 3.79 6.50
N VAL A 4 9.00 4.26 6.95
CA VAL A 4 9.42 5.65 6.76
C VAL A 4 10.70 5.67 5.93
N LEU A 5 10.71 6.44 4.85
CA LEU A 5 11.93 6.66 4.06
C LEU A 5 12.96 7.47 4.86
N LYS A 6 14.25 7.29 4.57
CA LYS A 6 15.29 8.21 5.06
C LYS A 6 15.08 9.60 4.47
N GLU A 7 15.47 10.63 5.22
CA GLU A 7 15.32 12.03 4.81
C GLU A 7 15.87 12.31 3.40
N THR A 8 17.03 11.74 3.05
CA THR A 8 17.65 11.88 1.72
C THR A 8 16.82 11.31 0.56
N HIS A 9 15.76 10.57 0.85
CA HIS A 9 14.86 9.95 -0.12
C HIS A 9 13.41 10.44 0.02
N ARG A 10 13.13 11.40 0.91
CA ARG A 10 11.82 12.05 1.04
C ARG A 10 11.70 13.22 0.07
N ASN A 11 11.64 12.92 -1.22
CA ASN A 11 11.37 13.89 -2.27
C ASN A 11 10.38 13.31 -3.29
N ASP A 12 9.66 14.18 -3.97
CA ASP A 12 8.54 13.78 -4.84
C ASP A 12 8.99 12.93 -6.02
N ASP A 13 10.13 13.21 -6.64
CA ASP A 13 10.65 12.43 -7.77
C ASP A 13 10.94 10.98 -7.35
N PHE A 14 11.65 10.80 -6.23
CA PHE A 14 11.94 9.47 -5.69
C PHE A 14 10.67 8.74 -5.29
N ILE A 15 9.77 9.41 -4.57
CA ILE A 15 8.52 8.80 -4.08
C ILE A 15 7.61 8.41 -5.24
N THR A 16 7.50 9.24 -6.27
CA THR A 16 6.72 8.95 -7.48
C THR A 16 7.29 7.74 -8.21
N ALA A 17 8.61 7.70 -8.41
CA ALA A 17 9.28 6.55 -9.01
C ALA A 17 9.10 5.27 -8.17
N LEU A 18 9.17 5.38 -6.85
CA LEU A 18 8.95 4.27 -5.92
C LEU A 18 7.50 3.77 -5.97
N ASN A 19 6.51 4.65 -5.93
CA ASN A 19 5.10 4.26 -6.00
C ASN A 19 4.79 3.54 -7.32
N ALA A 20 5.35 4.02 -8.44
CA ALA A 20 5.25 3.34 -9.73
C ALA A 20 5.97 1.97 -9.71
N GLN A 21 7.14 1.89 -9.08
CA GLN A 21 7.87 0.63 -8.93
C GLN A 21 7.07 -0.40 -8.12
N LEU A 22 6.48 0.01 -7.00
CA LEU A 22 5.65 -0.84 -6.13
C LEU A 22 4.46 -1.42 -6.89
N THR A 23 3.80 -0.61 -7.72
CA THR A 23 2.68 -1.08 -8.55
C THR A 23 3.15 -2.01 -9.66
N ASN A 24 4.10 -1.58 -10.48
CA ASN A 24 4.46 -2.28 -11.72
C ASN A 24 5.31 -3.54 -11.50
N ILE A 25 6.12 -3.56 -10.44
CA ILE A 25 7.06 -4.66 -10.16
C ILE A 25 6.52 -5.57 -9.06
N TYR A 26 5.94 -5.00 -8.01
CA TYR A 26 5.58 -5.74 -6.79
C TYR A 26 4.08 -5.95 -6.60
N GLY A 27 3.23 -5.44 -7.51
CA GLY A 27 1.79 -5.69 -7.54
C GLY A 27 0.98 -4.87 -6.53
N ALA A 28 1.46 -3.71 -6.10
CA ALA A 28 0.68 -2.75 -5.31
C ALA A 28 -0.52 -2.22 -6.13
N ASN A 29 -1.64 -1.94 -5.48
CA ASN A 29 -2.91 -1.61 -6.13
C ASN A 29 -3.34 -0.15 -5.95
N THR A 30 -3.07 0.48 -4.80
CA THR A 30 -3.50 1.88 -4.61
C THR A 30 -2.61 2.86 -5.36
N GLY A 31 -3.11 4.08 -5.58
CA GLY A 31 -2.37 5.15 -6.27
C GLY A 31 -1.07 5.50 -5.52
N ASN A 32 -1.19 5.92 -4.26
CA ASN A 32 -0.06 6.36 -3.44
C ASN A 32 0.16 5.41 -2.26
N LYS A 33 1.40 4.93 -2.11
CA LYS A 33 1.81 4.09 -0.98
C LYS A 33 2.64 4.92 -0.01
N PHE A 34 3.70 5.54 -0.53
CA PHE A 34 4.42 6.57 0.18
C PHE A 34 3.88 7.94 -0.24
N ASN A 35 3.60 8.81 0.73
CA ASN A 35 3.00 10.11 0.45
C ASN A 35 4.03 11.09 -0.13
N SER A 36 3.79 11.63 -1.32
CA SER A 36 4.53 12.79 -1.86
C SER A 36 3.94 14.10 -1.34
N TRP A 37 4.66 15.21 -1.46
CA TRP A 37 4.09 16.53 -1.19
C TRP A 37 2.93 16.85 -2.14
N GLN A 38 3.02 16.41 -3.40
CA GLN A 38 1.90 16.49 -4.33
C GLN A 38 0.64 15.81 -3.78
N TYR A 39 0.73 14.56 -3.32
CA TYR A 39 -0.42 13.86 -2.75
C TYR A 39 -0.97 14.56 -1.50
N LEU A 40 -0.11 15.08 -0.63
CA LEU A 40 -0.57 15.83 0.54
C LEU A 40 -1.26 17.15 0.17
N GLN A 41 -0.89 17.75 -0.97
CA GLN A 41 -1.62 18.89 -1.51
C GLN A 41 -3.01 18.47 -2.00
N GLU A 42 -3.12 17.36 -2.73
CA GLU A 42 -4.39 16.81 -3.20
C GLU A 42 -5.35 16.51 -2.04
N GLU A 43 -4.84 15.92 -0.95
CA GLU A 43 -5.60 15.67 0.28
C GLU A 43 -6.03 16.97 0.96
N ALA A 44 -5.14 17.96 1.05
CA ALA A 44 -5.47 19.26 1.62
C ALA A 44 -6.56 19.97 0.80
N ASP A 45 -6.47 19.92 -0.53
CA ASP A 45 -7.45 20.52 -1.44
C ASP A 45 -8.81 19.82 -1.29
N TYR A 46 -8.83 18.49 -1.22
CA TYR A 46 -10.05 17.72 -0.97
C TYR A 46 -10.72 18.11 0.36
N ILE A 47 -9.96 18.15 1.46
CA ILE A 47 -10.49 18.48 2.79
C ILE A 47 -11.03 19.93 2.86
N ASN A 48 -10.40 20.86 2.15
CA ASN A 48 -10.82 22.26 2.12
C ASN A 48 -12.07 22.49 1.27
N HIS A 49 -12.21 21.78 0.15
CA HIS A 49 -13.18 22.13 -0.90
C HIS A 49 -14.33 21.15 -1.06
N ASP A 50 -14.10 19.84 -0.90
CA ASP A 50 -15.11 18.81 -1.11
C ASP A 50 -16.08 18.69 0.08
N PRO A 51 -17.40 18.51 -0.14
CA PRO A 51 -18.36 18.31 0.93
C PRO A 51 -18.06 17.13 1.87
N GLU A 52 -17.55 16.00 1.34
CA GLU A 52 -17.14 14.84 2.15
C GLU A 52 -15.78 15.09 2.80
N GLY A 53 -14.86 15.74 2.09
CA GLY A 53 -13.57 16.17 2.65
C GLY A 53 -13.73 17.05 3.89
N LYS A 54 -14.67 18.01 3.85
CA LYS A 54 -14.96 18.90 4.99
C LYS A 54 -15.40 18.16 6.26
N LYS A 55 -15.98 16.96 6.12
CA LYS A 55 -16.41 16.14 7.27
C LYS A 55 -15.25 15.41 7.94
N GLN A 56 -14.10 15.27 7.27
CA GLN A 56 -12.96 14.53 7.84
C GLN A 56 -12.30 15.30 8.99
N LEU A 57 -12.21 16.62 8.87
CA LEU A 57 -11.64 17.53 9.88
C LEU A 57 -12.59 18.72 10.12
N PRO A 58 -13.75 18.48 10.78
CA PRO A 58 -14.80 19.50 10.91
C PRO A 58 -14.33 20.70 11.74
N ASP A 59 -13.56 20.44 12.81
CA ASP A 59 -13.19 21.44 13.82
C ASP A 59 -11.86 22.17 13.52
N TRP A 60 -11.23 21.87 12.39
CA TRP A 60 -9.95 22.49 12.02
C TRP A 60 -10.15 23.83 11.31
N GLU A 61 -9.29 24.80 11.64
CA GLU A 61 -9.23 26.09 10.95
C GLU A 61 -8.79 25.90 9.49
N ARG A 62 -9.47 26.58 8.57
CA ARG A 62 -9.23 26.50 7.12
C ARG A 62 -8.56 27.79 6.62
N PRO A 63 -7.69 27.72 5.59
CA PRO A 63 -7.36 26.52 4.82
C PRO A 63 -6.38 25.59 5.55
N ILE A 64 -6.68 24.29 5.53
CA ILE A 64 -5.74 23.26 5.99
C ILE A 64 -4.65 23.13 4.92
N THR A 65 -3.38 23.17 5.31
CA THR A 65 -2.26 23.02 4.37
C THR A 65 -1.67 21.62 4.43
N LYS A 66 -0.96 21.22 3.36
CA LYS A 66 -0.20 19.96 3.34
C LYS A 66 0.81 19.87 4.49
N GLU A 67 1.44 20.97 4.89
CA GLU A 67 2.38 21.00 6.03
C GLU A 67 1.66 20.75 7.35
N ALA A 68 0.42 21.23 7.49
CA ALA A 68 -0.42 20.93 8.65
C ALA A 68 -0.80 19.45 8.68
N LEU A 69 -1.16 18.86 7.52
CA LEU A 69 -1.42 17.42 7.43
C LEU A 69 -0.18 16.59 7.83
N HIS A 70 0.96 16.89 7.20
CA HIS A 70 2.25 16.25 7.48
C HIS A 70 2.63 16.27 8.96
N ARG A 71 2.46 17.42 9.62
CA ARG A 71 2.89 17.59 11.01
C ARG A 71 2.02 16.82 11.99
N ASN A 72 0.72 16.76 11.73
CA ASN A 72 -0.27 16.36 12.73
C ASN A 72 -0.82 14.94 12.54
N PHE A 73 -0.72 14.37 11.34
CA PHE A 73 -1.25 13.04 11.04
C PHE A 73 -0.13 12.14 10.52
N PHE A 74 0.23 11.10 11.30
CA PHE A 74 1.35 10.24 10.93
C PHE A 74 1.12 9.54 9.58
N TRP A 75 -0.10 9.10 9.29
CA TRP A 75 -0.45 8.46 8.01
C TRP A 75 -0.46 9.43 6.80
N LEU A 76 -0.30 10.74 7.03
CA LEU A 76 -0.15 11.78 6.00
C LEU A 76 1.23 12.45 6.06
N ARG A 77 2.25 11.77 6.58
CA ARG A 77 3.64 12.25 6.52
C ARG A 77 4.28 11.93 5.19
N MET A 78 5.11 12.86 4.72
CA MET A 78 5.85 12.72 3.47
C MET A 78 6.83 11.55 3.58
N GLY A 79 6.81 10.66 2.58
CA GLY A 79 7.66 9.47 2.56
C GLY A 79 7.33 8.46 3.64
N GLU A 80 6.12 8.51 4.22
CA GLU A 80 5.59 7.49 5.10
C GLU A 80 4.56 6.63 4.36
N PHE A 81 4.66 5.31 4.54
CA PHE A 81 3.62 4.34 4.23
C PHE A 81 3.06 3.83 5.55
N SER A 82 1.73 3.86 5.69
CA SER A 82 1.05 3.32 6.86
C SER A 82 -0.07 2.39 6.44
N PHE A 83 0.00 1.14 6.88
CA PHE A 83 -1.10 0.19 6.82
C PHE A 83 -1.57 -0.11 8.24
N LYS A 84 -2.82 0.27 8.55
CA LYS A 84 -3.41 0.12 9.89
C LYS A 84 -3.71 -1.34 10.15
N LEU A 85 -2.91 -1.94 11.04
CA LEU A 85 -3.07 -3.32 11.50
C LEU A 85 -4.16 -3.46 12.58
N SER A 86 -5.23 -2.67 12.55
CA SER A 86 -6.31 -2.82 13.54
C SER A 86 -7.68 -2.37 13.07
N GLY A 87 -7.79 -1.83 11.84
CA GLY A 87 -8.97 -1.07 11.40
C GLY A 87 -9.86 -1.76 10.36
N GLY A 88 -9.64 -3.05 10.04
CA GLY A 88 -10.31 -3.69 8.91
C GLY A 88 -9.75 -3.18 7.58
N GLY A 89 -8.49 -3.51 7.31
CA GLY A 89 -7.85 -3.13 6.05
C GLY A 89 -8.51 -3.82 4.85
N THR A 90 -8.51 -3.15 3.70
CA THR A 90 -9.03 -3.73 2.46
C THR A 90 -8.04 -4.70 1.83
N ALA A 91 -8.55 -5.59 0.96
CA ALA A 91 -7.69 -6.48 0.18
C ALA A 91 -6.64 -5.72 -0.65
N ASP A 92 -6.95 -4.49 -1.07
CA ASP A 92 -6.04 -3.65 -1.85
C ASP A 92 -4.91 -3.08 -1.01
N GLU A 93 -5.22 -2.56 0.17
CA GLU A 93 -4.20 -2.09 1.12
C GLU A 93 -3.31 -3.25 1.62
N ALA A 94 -3.86 -4.47 1.72
CA ALA A 94 -3.08 -5.66 2.00
C ALA A 94 -2.07 -5.98 0.89
N ARG A 95 -2.47 -5.83 -0.39
CA ARG A 95 -1.54 -5.98 -1.53
C ARG A 95 -0.42 -4.96 -1.48
N ASP A 96 -0.72 -3.72 -1.10
CA ASP A 96 0.29 -2.68 -0.93
C ASP A 96 1.27 -3.02 0.19
N ALA A 97 0.78 -3.48 1.34
CA ALA A 97 1.64 -3.89 2.45
C ALA A 97 2.59 -5.03 2.05
N VAL A 98 2.09 -6.02 1.30
CA VAL A 98 2.91 -7.11 0.75
C VAL A 98 3.94 -6.58 -0.25
N ALA A 99 3.54 -5.70 -1.17
CA ALA A 99 4.42 -5.10 -2.17
C ALA A 99 5.56 -4.31 -1.53
N VAL A 100 5.24 -3.47 -0.53
CA VAL A 100 6.23 -2.72 0.26
C VAL A 100 7.17 -3.69 0.98
N CYS A 101 6.64 -4.76 1.60
CA CYS A 101 7.48 -5.75 2.27
C CYS A 101 8.46 -6.44 1.31
N LYS A 102 8.02 -6.83 0.11
CA LYS A 102 8.89 -7.43 -0.92
C LYS A 102 10.00 -6.48 -1.36
N TRP A 103 9.66 -5.21 -1.60
CA TRP A 103 10.63 -4.16 -1.92
C TRP A 103 11.67 -3.98 -0.81
N LEU A 104 11.27 -3.99 0.46
CA LEU A 104 12.18 -3.90 1.60
C LEU A 104 13.16 -5.07 1.69
N MET A 105 12.70 -6.29 1.40
CA MET A 105 13.56 -7.47 1.35
C MET A 105 14.58 -7.35 0.22
N GLN A 106 14.14 -6.98 -0.99
CA GLN A 106 15.01 -6.88 -2.16
C GLN A 106 16.08 -5.79 -1.99
N THR A 107 15.68 -4.64 -1.44
CA THR A 107 16.60 -3.51 -1.20
C THR A 107 17.41 -3.66 0.08
N LYS A 108 17.20 -4.75 0.84
CA LYS A 108 17.80 -4.97 2.18
C LYS A 108 17.60 -3.76 3.10
N CYS A 109 16.44 -3.12 3.00
CA CYS A 109 16.06 -1.93 3.77
C CYS A 109 17.01 -0.73 3.58
N LYS A 110 17.69 -0.62 2.43
CA LYS A 110 18.68 0.44 2.16
C LYS A 110 18.12 1.86 2.33
N PHE A 111 16.86 2.07 1.92
CA PHE A 111 16.23 3.38 1.77
C PHE A 111 15.39 3.82 2.97
N ILE A 112 15.17 2.95 3.96
CA ILE A 112 14.26 3.23 5.08
C ILE A 112 14.99 3.69 6.33
N ASP A 113 14.31 4.54 7.08
CA ASP A 113 14.66 4.91 8.44
C ASP A 113 14.13 3.84 9.39
N LYS A 114 15.02 2.94 9.83
CA LYS A 114 14.65 1.81 10.70
C LYS A 114 14.26 2.25 12.11
N LEU A 115 14.65 3.44 12.56
CA LEU A 115 14.30 3.93 13.90
C LEU A 115 12.87 4.45 13.94
N CYS A 116 12.39 4.99 12.82
CA CYS A 116 11.03 5.49 12.69
C CYS A 116 10.06 4.48 12.04
N SER A 117 10.56 3.34 11.56
CA SER A 117 9.74 2.30 10.93
C SER A 117 9.43 1.18 11.91
N GLU A 118 8.21 0.63 11.85
CA GLU A 118 7.73 -0.39 12.77
C GLU A 118 6.88 -1.45 12.07
N ASN A 119 6.95 -2.69 12.56
CA ASN A 119 6.04 -3.78 12.17
C ASN A 119 6.00 -4.05 10.65
N TYR A 120 7.16 -4.00 9.98
CA TYR A 120 7.30 -4.12 8.52
C TYR A 120 7.99 -5.40 8.04
N THR A 121 8.25 -6.37 8.93
CA THR A 121 8.89 -7.64 8.54
C THR A 121 7.90 -8.55 7.81
N ALA A 122 8.39 -9.40 6.90
CA ALA A 122 7.54 -10.37 6.19
C ALA A 122 6.78 -11.29 7.15
N LYS A 123 7.42 -11.68 8.27
CA LYS A 123 6.78 -12.46 9.33
C LYS A 123 5.59 -11.70 9.92
N THR A 124 5.81 -10.47 10.38
CA THR A 124 4.76 -9.63 11.00
C THR A 124 3.62 -9.35 10.04
N VAL A 125 3.92 -8.99 8.78
CA VAL A 125 2.89 -8.73 7.76
C VAL A 125 2.10 -9.99 7.48
N LYS A 126 2.75 -11.15 7.34
CA LYS A 126 2.06 -12.42 7.09
C LYS A 126 1.17 -12.85 8.26
N GLU A 127 1.68 -12.80 9.48
CA GLU A 127 0.91 -13.11 10.70
C GLU A 127 -0.35 -12.26 10.79
N TYR A 128 -0.23 -10.97 10.50
CA TYR A 128 -1.35 -10.06 10.59
C TYR A 128 -2.36 -10.20 9.45
N LEU A 129 -1.90 -10.36 8.21
CA LEU A 129 -2.80 -10.61 7.08
C LEU A 129 -3.54 -11.94 7.23
N ASN A 130 -2.89 -12.98 7.78
CA ASN A 130 -3.55 -14.22 8.18
C ASN A 130 -4.71 -13.95 9.12
N TYR A 131 -4.46 -13.21 10.21
CA TYR A 131 -5.53 -12.85 11.15
C TYR A 131 -6.69 -12.10 10.49
N LEU A 132 -6.41 -11.12 9.62
CA LEU A 132 -7.48 -10.30 9.01
C LEU A 132 -8.30 -11.01 7.93
N PHE A 133 -7.67 -11.86 7.12
CA PHE A 133 -8.27 -12.31 5.86
C PHE A 133 -8.52 -13.82 5.79
N GLU A 134 -8.07 -14.60 6.78
CA GLU A 134 -8.40 -16.02 6.90
C GLU A 134 -9.92 -16.22 7.14
N GLU A 135 -10.55 -15.32 7.91
CA GLU A 135 -12.01 -15.34 8.13
C GLU A 135 -12.81 -14.89 6.90
N ASP A 136 -12.24 -14.04 6.05
CA ASP A 136 -12.86 -13.53 4.81
C ASP A 136 -12.60 -14.42 3.58
N GLY A 137 -11.89 -15.54 3.74
CA GLY A 137 -11.66 -16.53 2.67
C GLY A 137 -10.63 -16.16 1.60
N TYR A 138 -9.75 -15.18 1.85
CA TYR A 138 -8.70 -14.84 0.88
C TYR A 138 -7.52 -15.82 0.92
N ASN A 139 -7.03 -16.20 -0.27
CA ASN A 139 -5.82 -17.03 -0.39
C ASN A 139 -4.54 -16.19 -0.22
N LEU A 140 -4.16 -15.98 1.04
CA LEU A 140 -2.96 -15.21 1.42
C LEU A 140 -1.67 -15.79 0.84
N THR A 141 -1.64 -17.11 0.60
CA THR A 141 -0.50 -17.76 -0.05
C THR A 141 -0.30 -17.24 -1.48
N GLU A 142 -1.38 -16.92 -2.19
CA GLU A 142 -1.30 -16.34 -3.54
C GLU A 142 -0.85 -14.87 -3.52
N LEU A 143 -1.26 -14.08 -2.52
CA LEU A 143 -0.80 -12.70 -2.36
C LEU A 143 0.75 -12.65 -2.21
N TRP A 144 1.31 -13.56 -1.42
CA TRP A 144 2.77 -13.68 -1.27
C TRP A 144 3.45 -14.23 -2.53
N LYS A 145 2.80 -15.12 -3.29
CA LYS A 145 3.31 -15.69 -4.56
C LYS A 145 3.23 -14.73 -5.76
N MET A 146 2.53 -13.60 -5.65
CA MET A 146 2.54 -12.60 -6.71
C MET A 146 3.97 -12.22 -7.10
N PRO A 147 4.30 -12.10 -8.40
CA PRO A 147 5.67 -12.11 -8.86
C PRO A 147 6.51 -10.97 -8.27
N ASP A 148 7.78 -11.28 -8.02
CA ASP A 148 8.85 -10.36 -7.63
C ASP A 148 9.40 -9.53 -8.82
N GLY A 149 8.53 -9.25 -9.81
CA GLY A 149 8.92 -8.63 -11.07
C GLY A 149 9.79 -9.48 -11.99
N SER A 150 10.16 -10.72 -11.61
CA SER A 150 10.93 -11.63 -12.46
C SER A 150 10.06 -12.44 -13.44
N THR A 151 8.74 -12.50 -13.21
CA THR A 151 7.82 -13.27 -14.05
C THR A 151 6.95 -12.33 -14.87
N LYS A 152 7.07 -12.38 -16.20
CA LYS A 152 6.19 -11.66 -17.13
C LYS A 152 4.73 -12.01 -16.83
N PHE A 153 3.89 -10.98 -16.66
CA PHE A 153 2.45 -11.10 -16.45
C PHE A 153 1.81 -11.97 -17.55
N THR A 154 1.29 -13.13 -17.17
CA THR A 154 0.25 -13.83 -17.93
C THR A 154 -1.04 -13.74 -17.12
N ASN A 155 -2.08 -13.21 -17.74
CA ASN A 155 -3.33 -12.80 -17.12
C ASN A 155 -3.93 -13.91 -16.25
N LEU A 156 -4.14 -13.61 -14.96
CA LEU A 156 -4.90 -14.44 -13.99
C LEU A 156 -6.37 -14.64 -14.40
N LYS A 157 -6.87 -13.96 -15.43
CA LYS A 157 -8.24 -14.10 -15.93
C LYS A 157 -8.48 -15.36 -16.76
N GLN A 158 -7.44 -16.02 -17.28
CA GLN A 158 -7.63 -17.20 -18.17
C GLN A 158 -7.69 -18.55 -17.44
N ARG A 159 -7.24 -18.66 -16.18
CA ARG A 159 -7.21 -19.94 -15.47
C ARG A 159 -8.56 -20.40 -14.88
N ASN A 160 -9.53 -19.50 -14.76
CA ASN A 160 -10.85 -19.87 -14.27
C ASN A 160 -11.77 -20.40 -15.38
N ASP A 161 -11.52 -20.02 -16.63
CA ASP A 161 -12.33 -20.49 -17.77
C ASP A 161 -11.86 -21.85 -18.32
N GLU A 162 -10.58 -22.21 -18.14
CA GLU A 162 -10.05 -23.51 -18.58
C GLU A 162 -10.43 -24.67 -17.64
N ASN A 163 -10.68 -24.41 -16.35
CA ASN A 163 -11.13 -25.44 -15.41
C ASN A 163 -12.64 -25.69 -15.44
N ALA A 164 -13.43 -24.81 -16.07
CA ALA A 164 -14.88 -24.98 -16.20
C ALA A 164 -15.29 -25.85 -17.39
N ASN A 165 -14.38 -26.16 -18.33
CA ASN A 165 -14.72 -26.83 -19.59
C ASN A 165 -14.27 -28.30 -19.70
N THR A 166 -13.73 -28.90 -18.65
CA THR A 166 -13.18 -30.29 -18.70
C THR A 166 -14.09 -31.35 -18.08
N GLN A 167 -15.35 -31.01 -17.73
CA GLN A 167 -16.33 -32.00 -17.22
C GLN A 167 -17.57 -32.10 -18.10
N THR A 168 -17.40 -32.42 -19.40
CA THR A 168 -18.49 -33.08 -20.16
C THR A 168 -17.95 -33.87 -21.34
N VAL A 169 -17.37 -35.05 -21.09
CA VAL A 169 -17.40 -36.17 -22.04
C VAL A 169 -17.33 -37.49 -21.23
N GLN A 170 -18.16 -38.46 -21.64
CA GLN A 170 -18.29 -39.88 -21.21
C GLN A 170 -19.38 -40.08 -20.14
N LEU A 171 -20.50 -40.77 -20.39
CA LEU A 171 -20.91 -41.75 -21.41
C LEU A 171 -22.36 -41.51 -21.87
#